data_AF-A0A7M7R3L4-F1
#
_entry.id   AF-A0A7M7R3L4-F1
#
_cell.length_a   1.000
_cell.length_b   1.000
_cell.length_c   1.000
_cell.angle_alpha   90.00
_cell.angle_beta   90.00
_cell.angle_gamma   90.00
#
_symmetry.space_group_name_H-M   'P 1'
#
loop_
_entity.id
_entity.type
_entity.pdbx_description
1 polymer ?
#
loop_
_entity_poly.entity_id
_entity_poly.type
_entity_poly.pdbx_seq_one_letter_code
_entity_poly.pdbx_strand_id
1 'polypeptide(L)'
;MWTVFSDSTSANAYYYGFSNTIVVLAAILQPPIFNHYWPSYMKYGSTGFIIGNEIMHAFDTDMYIFDETGSIKQWYTDKSANEYINRTECYVQQYERYVDQQTGLTV
;
A
#
# COMPACT_ATOMS: atom_id res chain seq x y z
N MET A 1 -18.36 -7.91 -9.90
CA MET A 1 -17.88 -8.06 -8.50
C MET A 1 -17.11 -9.36 -8.31
N TRP A 2 -17.64 -10.52 -8.69
CA TRP A 2 -16.94 -11.82 -8.54
C TRP A 2 -15.70 -12.06 -9.42
N THR A 3 -15.54 -11.29 -10.51
CA THR A 3 -14.40 -11.43 -11.43
C THR A 3 -13.15 -10.65 -11.03
N VAL A 4 -13.23 -9.79 -10.01
CA VAL A 4 -12.11 -8.91 -9.58
C VAL A 4 -11.30 -9.53 -8.43
N PHE A 5 -11.89 -10.50 -7.70
CA PHE A 5 -11.28 -11.14 -6.53
C PHE A 5 -11.10 -12.66 -6.71
N SER A 6 -11.09 -13.15 -7.95
CA SER A 6 -11.09 -14.59 -8.26
C SER A 6 -9.74 -15.28 -8.02
N ASP A 7 -8.66 -14.53 -7.82
CA ASP A 7 -7.33 -15.09 -7.59
C ASP A 7 -7.01 -15.20 -6.10
N SER A 8 -7.79 -16.00 -5.37
CA SER A 8 -7.52 -16.29 -3.95
C SER A 8 -6.26 -17.14 -3.73
N THR A 9 -5.68 -17.67 -4.81
CA THR A 9 -4.50 -18.53 -4.81
C THR A 9 -3.18 -17.77 -4.88
N SER A 10 -3.20 -16.53 -5.34
CA SER A 10 -2.02 -15.66 -5.33
C SER A 10 -1.70 -15.15 -3.92
N ALA A 11 -0.44 -15.29 -3.51
CA ALA A 11 0.04 -14.75 -2.25
C ALA A 11 0.28 -13.23 -2.39
N ASN A 12 -0.79 -12.44 -2.32
CA ASN A 12 -0.72 -10.98 -2.45
C ASN A 12 -1.76 -10.25 -1.56
N ALA A 13 -1.57 -8.95 -1.39
CA ALA A 13 -2.55 -8.00 -0.87
C ALA A 13 -2.55 -6.76 -1.78
N TYR A 14 -3.67 -6.07 -1.89
CA TYR A 14 -3.76 -4.85 -2.69
C TYR A 14 -4.89 -3.92 -2.23
N TYR A 15 -4.72 -2.63 -2.47
CA TYR A 15 -5.75 -1.62 -2.40
C TYR A 15 -6.43 -1.42 -3.75
N TYR A 16 -7.76 -1.32 -3.75
CA TYR A 16 -8.57 -1.05 -4.93
C TYR A 16 -9.28 0.30 -4.79
N GLY A 17 -8.71 1.33 -5.41
CA GLY A 17 -9.11 2.73 -5.23
C GLY A 17 -10.57 3.05 -5.63
N PHE A 18 -11.08 2.46 -6.71
CA PHE A 18 -12.44 2.73 -7.18
C PHE A 18 -13.55 2.32 -6.21
N SER A 19 -13.28 1.41 -5.27
CA SER A 19 -14.23 1.07 -4.22
C SER A 19 -13.68 1.30 -2.82
N ASN A 20 -12.55 2.01 -2.70
CA ASN A 20 -11.87 2.27 -1.43
C ASN A 20 -11.77 1.01 -0.55
N THR A 21 -11.24 -0.07 -1.12
CA THR A 21 -11.29 -1.41 -0.51
C THR A 21 -9.90 -2.02 -0.42
N ILE A 22 -9.58 -2.58 0.73
CA ILE A 22 -8.38 -3.39 0.95
C ILE A 22 -8.73 -4.86 0.76
N VAL A 23 -7.89 -5.56 0.00
CA VAL A 23 -8.03 -7.00 -0.24
C VAL A 23 -6.78 -7.69 0.26
N VAL A 24 -6.98 -8.65 1.17
CA VAL A 24 -5.93 -9.55 1.65
C VAL A 24 -6.31 -10.96 1.22
N LEU A 25 -5.54 -11.54 0.30
CA LEU A 25 -5.85 -12.85 -0.27
C LEU A 25 -5.52 -13.96 0.72
N ALA A 26 -6.31 -15.03 0.74
CA ALA A 26 -6.12 -16.12 1.69
C ALA A 26 -4.72 -16.76 1.61
N ALA A 27 -4.15 -16.85 0.39
CA ALA A 27 -2.83 -17.44 0.17
C ALA A 27 -1.66 -16.66 0.82
N ILE A 28 -1.82 -15.36 1.16
CA ILE A 28 -0.78 -14.62 1.89
C ILE A 28 -0.86 -14.83 3.41
N LEU A 29 -2.01 -15.30 3.94
CA LEU A 29 -2.27 -15.44 5.39
C LEU A 29 -1.71 -16.76 5.97
N GLN A 30 -0.46 -17.04 5.67
CA GLN A 30 0.29 -18.20 6.16
C GLN A 30 1.72 -17.81 6.53
N PRO A 31 2.49 -18.65 7.25
CA PRO A 31 3.89 -18.35 7.54
C PRO A 31 4.70 -18.12 6.25
N PRO A 32 5.63 -17.14 6.21
CA PRO A 32 6.15 -16.34 7.32
C PRO A 32 5.32 -15.09 7.67
N ILE A 33 4.19 -14.86 7.00
CA ILE A 33 3.39 -13.63 7.15
C ILE A 33 2.41 -13.71 8.31
N PHE A 34 1.69 -14.81 8.46
CA PHE A 34 0.70 -14.96 9.52
C PHE A 34 0.72 -16.35 10.14
N ASN A 35 0.61 -16.40 11.46
CA ASN A 35 0.23 -17.60 12.18
C ASN A 35 -0.62 -17.18 13.39
N HIS A 36 -1.75 -17.86 13.59
CA HIS A 36 -2.65 -17.56 14.69
C HIS A 36 -1.97 -17.63 16.07
N TYR A 37 -1.06 -18.60 16.26
CA TYR A 37 -0.36 -18.87 17.52
C TYR A 37 0.81 -17.95 17.80
N TRP A 38 1.20 -17.08 16.85
CA TRP A 38 2.30 -16.15 17.09
C TRP A 38 1.91 -15.04 18.06
N PRO A 39 2.87 -14.54 18.85
CA PRO A 39 2.65 -13.41 19.72
C PRO A 39 2.29 -12.17 18.90
N SER A 40 1.51 -11.27 19.48
CA SER A 40 0.95 -10.13 18.77
C SER A 40 2.00 -9.27 18.08
N TYR A 41 3.17 -9.04 18.70
CA TYR A 41 4.23 -8.22 18.10
C TYR A 41 4.72 -8.77 16.75
N MET A 42 4.80 -10.10 16.57
CA MET A 42 5.14 -10.70 15.27
C MET A 42 4.02 -10.43 14.27
N LYS A 43 2.76 -10.67 14.66
CA LYS A 43 1.59 -10.44 13.79
C LYS A 43 1.46 -8.98 13.37
N TYR A 44 1.77 -8.03 14.25
CA TYR A 44 1.79 -6.61 13.92
C TYR A 44 2.95 -6.27 12.96
N GLY A 45 4.14 -6.83 13.19
CA GLY A 45 5.29 -6.59 12.32
C GLY A 45 5.16 -7.20 10.92
N SER A 46 4.38 -8.27 10.77
CA SER A 46 4.18 -8.93 9.47
C SER A 46 2.83 -8.58 8.85
N THR A 47 1.74 -9.19 9.31
CA THR A 47 0.39 -8.99 8.76
C THR A 47 -0.09 -7.56 8.98
N GLY A 48 0.20 -6.99 10.15
CA GLY A 48 -0.15 -5.61 10.46
C GLY A 48 0.56 -4.60 9.55
N PHE A 49 1.84 -4.85 9.23
CA PHE A 49 2.58 -4.06 8.25
C PHE A 49 1.92 -4.13 6.86
N ILE A 50 1.57 -5.31 6.37
CA ILE A 50 0.91 -5.47 5.07
C ILE A 50 -0.43 -4.74 5.05
N ILE A 51 -1.27 -4.90 6.07
CA ILE A 51 -2.56 -4.18 6.14
C ILE A 51 -2.31 -2.67 6.19
N GLY A 52 -1.31 -2.21 6.95
CA GLY A 52 -0.92 -0.81 7.01
C GLY A 52 -0.45 -0.25 5.66
N ASN A 53 0.32 -1.04 4.91
CA ASN A 53 0.73 -0.73 3.54
C ASN A 53 -0.49 -0.52 2.63
N GLU A 54 -1.44 -1.45 2.66
CA GLU A 54 -2.66 -1.34 1.84
C GLU A 54 -3.56 -0.17 2.25
N ILE A 55 -3.59 0.20 3.53
CA ILE A 55 -4.25 1.44 3.96
C ILE A 55 -3.54 2.67 3.38
N MET A 56 -2.20 2.67 3.38
CA MET A 56 -1.41 3.81 2.88
C MET A 56 -1.64 4.06 1.40
N HIS A 57 -1.86 3.02 0.60
CA HIS A 57 -2.19 3.16 -0.82
C HIS A 57 -3.43 4.02 -1.10
N ALA A 58 -4.34 4.21 -0.14
CA ALA A 58 -5.44 5.18 -0.28
C ALA A 58 -4.97 6.66 -0.34
N PHE A 59 -3.74 6.92 0.08
CA PHE A 59 -3.13 8.24 0.21
C PHE A 59 -1.85 8.41 -0.61
N ASP A 60 -1.52 7.47 -1.49
CA ASP A 60 -0.37 7.55 -2.39
C ASP A 60 -0.56 8.65 -3.45
N THR A 61 0.52 8.96 -4.18
CA THR A 61 0.57 10.08 -5.15
C THR A 61 -0.49 9.99 -6.24
N ASP A 62 -0.94 8.78 -6.57
CA ASP A 62 -1.97 8.58 -7.60
C ASP A 62 -3.38 8.48 -7.01
N MET A 63 -3.48 8.26 -5.69
CA MET A 63 -4.73 7.93 -5.01
C MET A 63 -5.22 9.06 -4.09
N TYR A 64 -4.36 9.99 -3.68
CA TYR A 64 -4.73 11.09 -2.79
C TYR A 64 -5.83 12.00 -3.37
N ILE A 65 -6.08 11.95 -4.69
CA ILE A 65 -7.16 12.68 -5.37
C ILE A 65 -8.54 12.02 -5.26
N PHE A 66 -8.62 10.78 -4.76
CA PHE A 66 -9.86 10.04 -4.59
C PHE A 66 -10.46 10.33 -3.22
N ASP A 67 -11.76 10.61 -3.18
CA ASP A 67 -12.50 10.75 -1.93
C ASP A 67 -12.92 9.39 -1.33
N GLU A 68 -13.63 9.41 -0.21
CA GLU A 68 -14.03 8.20 0.52
C GLU A 68 -14.91 7.24 -0.28
N THR A 69 -15.53 7.71 -1.36
CA THR A 69 -16.40 6.94 -2.25
C THR A 69 -15.66 6.35 -3.45
N GLY A 70 -14.37 6.65 -3.62
CA GLY A 70 -13.61 6.30 -4.81
C GLY A 70 -13.88 7.24 -6.00
N SER A 71 -14.37 8.45 -5.75
CA SER A 71 -14.57 9.49 -6.77
C SER A 71 -13.41 10.48 -6.80
N ILE A 72 -13.01 10.96 -7.98
CA ILE A 72 -11.97 12.00 -8.09
C ILE A 72 -12.55 13.33 -7.61
N LYS A 73 -12.04 13.82 -6.48
CA LYS A 73 -12.49 15.07 -5.86
C LYS A 73 -11.42 15.60 -4.92
N GLN A 74 -11.08 16.88 -5.04
CA GLN A 74 -10.19 17.52 -4.07
C GLN A 74 -10.89 17.64 -2.70
N TRP A 75 -10.45 16.83 -1.73
CA TRP A 75 -10.94 16.80 -0.36
C TRP A 75 -9.96 17.42 0.66
N TYR A 76 -8.81 17.89 0.20
CA TYR A 76 -7.75 18.51 0.99
C TYR A 76 -7.51 19.98 0.59
N THR A 77 -6.89 20.75 1.48
CA THR A 77 -6.52 22.14 1.21
C THR A 77 -5.27 22.25 0.34
N ASP A 78 -5.12 23.37 -0.38
CA ASP A 78 -3.91 23.62 -1.19
C ASP A 78 -2.63 23.62 -0.35
N LYS A 79 -2.71 24.09 0.90
CA LYS A 79 -1.59 24.02 1.85
C LYS A 79 -1.18 22.58 2.13
N SER A 80 -2.13 21.70 2.37
CA SER A 80 -1.87 20.27 2.59
C SER A 80 -1.31 19.60 1.34
N ALA A 81 -1.84 19.94 0.16
CA ALA A 81 -1.35 19.42 -1.12
C ALA A 81 0.12 19.78 -1.37
N ASN A 82 0.48 21.05 -1.14
CA ASN A 82 1.87 21.50 -1.30
C ASN A 82 2.83 20.83 -0.31
N GLU A 83 2.41 20.67 0.95
CA GLU A 83 3.23 19.98 1.96
C GLU A 83 3.38 18.48 1.64
N TYR A 84 2.32 17.86 1.12
CA TYR A 84 2.36 16.47 0.65
C TYR A 84 3.39 16.30 -0.47
N ILE A 85 3.31 17.12 -1.53
CA ILE A 85 4.24 17.09 -2.67
C ILE A 85 5.69 17.29 -2.20
N ASN A 86 5.92 18.25 -1.29
CA ASN A 86 7.24 18.51 -0.73
C ASN A 86 7.81 17.29 0.03
N ARG A 87 6.97 16.55 0.75
CA ARG A 87 7.39 15.33 1.47
C ARG A 87 7.61 14.15 0.54
N THR A 88 6.77 13.98 -0.48
CA THR A 88 6.95 12.90 -1.46
C THR A 88 8.24 13.07 -2.26
N GLU A 89 8.61 14.31 -2.59
CA GLU A 89 9.88 14.62 -3.26
C GLU A 89 11.10 14.14 -2.47
N CYS A 90 11.07 14.23 -1.13
CA CYS A 90 12.13 13.70 -0.28
C CYS A 90 12.31 12.18 -0.46
N TYR A 91 11.20 11.43 -0.57
CA TYR A 91 11.25 10.00 -0.82
C TYR A 91 11.72 9.69 -2.24
N VAL A 92 11.25 10.40 -3.27
CA VAL A 92 11.76 10.26 -4.64
C VAL A 92 13.29 10.38 -4.65
N GLN A 93 13.82 11.47 -4.09
CA GLN A 93 15.26 11.71 -4.01
C GLN A 93 16.02 10.68 -3.17
N GLN A 94 15.38 10.07 -2.17
CA GLN A 94 15.97 9.00 -1.39
C GLN A 94 16.14 7.75 -2.26
N TYR A 95 15.07 7.33 -2.95
CA TYR A 95 15.06 6.08 -3.70
C TYR A 95 15.89 6.15 -4.99
N GLU A 96 15.94 7.31 -5.66
CA GLU A 96 16.82 7.58 -6.81
C GLU A 96 18.33 7.41 -6.51
N ARG A 97 18.72 7.30 -5.24
CA ARG A 97 20.11 7.09 -4.85
C ARG A 97 20.45 5.63 -4.60
N TYR A 98 19.45 4.74 -4.57
CA TYR A 98 19.68 3.32 -4.37
C TYR A 98 20.10 2.66 -5.67
N VAL A 99 21.20 1.90 -5.59
CA VAL A 99 21.67 1.05 -6.68
C VAL A 99 21.39 -0.39 -6.27
N ASP A 100 20.64 -1.10 -7.10
CA ASP A 100 20.46 -2.52 -6.96
C ASP A 100 21.80 -3.22 -7.19
N GLN A 101 22.29 -3.92 -6.16
CA GLN A 101 23.64 -4.50 -6.19
C GLN A 101 23.78 -5.65 -7.18
N GLN A 102 22.68 -6.28 -7.61
CA GLN A 102 22.72 -7.43 -8.50
C GLN A 102 22.76 -7.00 -9.97
N THR A 103 21.97 -5.99 -10.32
CA THR A 103 21.81 -5.49 -11.68
C THR A 103 22.68 -4.28 -11.96
N GLY A 104 23.14 -3.57 -10.92
CA GLY A 104 23.86 -2.30 -11.03
C GLY A 104 22.99 -1.14 -11.48
N LEU A 105 21.67 -1.34 -11.57
CA LEU A 105 20.72 -0.31 -11.96
C LEU A 105 20.35 0.54 -10.76
N THR A 106 20.27 1.86 -10.99
CA THR A 106 19.66 2.77 -10.03
C THR A 106 18.14 2.59 -10.07
N VAL A 107 17.53 2.51 -8.89
CA VAL A 107 16.07 2.39 -8.72
C VAL A 107 15.39 3.70 -9.08
#